data_AF-A0A971GEP2-F1
#
_entry.id   AF-A0A971GEP2-F1
#
_cell.length_a   1.000
_cell.length_b   1.000
_cell.length_c   1.000
_cell.angle_alpha   90.00
_cell.angle_beta   90.00
_cell.angle_gamma   90.00
#
_symmetry.space_group_name_H-M   'P 1'
#
loop_
_entity.id
_entity.type
_entity.pdbx_description
1 polymer ?
#
loop_
_entity_poly.entity_id
_entity_poly.type
_entity_poly.pdbx_seq_one_letter_code
_entity_poly.pdbx_strand_id
1 'polypeptide(L)'
;MFTNILNTTTGNLTAANAIICILTALVLGLMIAFTYMRSGTYTKNFIISLVLLPSLVQIIIMMVNGNLGTGVAVVGAFSLIRFRSVPGGSKEISFIFFAMAAGLATGTGYIGYGFAMTIIVCLAFYILSHSSFGEKSRTDKQLTVTIPENLDYTEIFDDLFAKYTSRVTQERVKTTNLGSMYEIRYNITLRDIALE
;
A
#
# COMPACT_ATOMS: atom_id res chain seq x y z
N MET A 1 -16.26 7.34 -26.86
CA MET A 1 -14.99 7.52 -27.60
C MET A 1 -14.03 8.28 -26.71
N PHE A 2 -13.06 7.60 -26.08
CA PHE A 2 -11.99 8.28 -25.35
C PHE A 2 -10.96 8.74 -26.39
N THR A 3 -10.95 10.04 -26.70
CA THR A 3 -10.06 10.65 -27.68
C THR A 3 -8.61 10.58 -27.20
N ASN A 4 -7.76 9.93 -28.00
CA ASN A 4 -6.32 9.98 -27.82
C ASN A 4 -5.82 11.35 -28.30
N ILE A 5 -5.33 12.18 -27.39
CA ILE A 5 -4.85 13.55 -27.70
C ILE A 5 -3.55 13.50 -28.54
N LEU A 6 -2.84 12.37 -28.56
CA LEU A 6 -1.63 12.18 -29.36
C LEU A 6 -1.93 11.87 -30.83
N ASN A 7 -3.17 11.54 -31.21
CA ASN A 7 -3.49 11.02 -32.55
C ASN A 7 -4.35 11.96 -33.43
N THR A 8 -4.59 13.21 -33.01
CA THR A 8 -5.21 14.23 -33.87
C THR A 8 -4.18 14.81 -34.85
N THR A 9 -4.01 14.14 -35.99
CA THR A 9 -3.86 14.67 -37.36
C THR A 9 -2.84 15.80 -37.65
N THR A 10 -1.91 16.12 -36.76
CA THR A 10 -0.84 17.08 -37.06
C THR A 10 0.38 16.76 -36.20
N GLY A 11 1.45 16.30 -36.83
CA GLY A 11 2.68 15.79 -36.21
C GLY A 11 3.51 16.82 -35.44
N ASN A 12 2.94 17.41 -34.39
CA ASN A 12 3.66 18.19 -33.39
C ASN A 12 3.23 17.73 -32.00
N LEU A 13 4.07 16.92 -31.36
CA LEU A 13 4.13 16.83 -29.90
C LEU A 13 4.47 18.24 -29.36
N THR A 14 3.47 19.11 -29.25
CA THR A 14 3.66 20.44 -28.67
C THR A 14 3.95 20.25 -27.18
N ALA A 15 4.99 20.92 -26.67
CA ALA A 15 5.34 20.92 -25.24
C ALA A 15 4.13 21.21 -24.33
N ALA A 16 3.15 21.97 -24.82
CA ALA A 16 1.87 22.22 -24.15
C ALA A 16 1.07 20.94 -23.82
N ASN A 17 0.95 19.99 -24.75
CA ASN A 17 0.22 18.74 -24.52
C ASN A 17 0.94 17.84 -23.52
N ALA A 18 2.27 17.81 -23.57
CA ALA A 18 3.09 17.12 -22.59
C ALA A 18 2.90 17.67 -21.17
N ILE A 19 2.87 19.00 -21.02
CA ILE A 19 2.63 19.67 -19.74
C ILE A 19 1.22 19.34 -19.20
N ILE A 20 0.20 19.37 -20.06
CA ILE A 20 -1.17 19.01 -19.68
C ILE A 20 -1.22 17.56 -19.18
N CYS A 21 -0.59 16.61 -19.90
CA CYS A 21 -0.51 15.23 -19.44
C CYS A 21 0.16 15.14 -18.07
N ILE A 22 1.33 15.78 -17.87
CA ILE A 22 2.06 15.75 -16.59
C ILE A 22 1.21 16.28 -15.44
N LEU A 23 0.53 17.41 -15.65
CA LEU A 23 -0.40 17.96 -14.67
C LEU A 23 -1.54 16.99 -14.35
N THR A 24 -2.09 16.31 -15.36
CA THR A 24 -3.14 15.31 -15.12
C THR A 24 -2.64 14.10 -14.33
N ALA A 25 -1.44 13.56 -14.63
CA ALA A 25 -0.88 12.47 -13.83
C ALA A 25 -0.56 12.89 -12.40
N LEU A 26 -0.12 14.14 -12.19
CA LEU A 26 0.08 14.68 -10.84
C LEU A 26 -1.25 14.74 -10.06
N VAL A 27 -2.32 15.21 -10.70
CA VAL A 27 -3.67 15.24 -10.10
C VAL A 27 -4.18 13.83 -9.79
N LEU A 28 -3.96 12.86 -10.69
CA LEU A 28 -4.29 11.46 -10.42
C LEU A 28 -3.48 10.91 -9.24
N GLY A 29 -2.17 11.20 -9.17
CA GLY A 29 -1.33 10.82 -8.03
C GLY A 29 -1.82 11.39 -6.70
N LEU A 30 -2.29 12.65 -6.69
CA LEU A 30 -2.92 13.26 -5.52
C LEU A 30 -4.23 12.56 -5.13
N MET A 31 -5.10 12.21 -6.08
CA MET A 31 -6.33 11.45 -5.80
C MET A 31 -6.04 10.08 -5.19
N ILE A 32 -5.03 9.38 -5.72
CA ILE A 32 -4.62 8.06 -5.24
C ILE A 32 -4.06 8.17 -3.82
N ALA A 33 -3.21 9.16 -3.56
CA ALA A 33 -2.66 9.44 -2.25
C ALA A 33 -3.73 9.80 -1.21
N PHE A 34 -4.71 10.62 -1.59
CA PHE A 34 -5.84 10.97 -0.71
C PHE A 34 -6.65 9.73 -0.32
N THR A 35 -6.91 8.84 -1.29
CA THR A 35 -7.62 7.58 -1.06
C THR A 35 -6.85 6.66 -0.10
N TYR A 36 -5.51 6.60 -0.23
CA TYR A 36 -4.67 5.85 0.69
C TYR A 36 -4.73 6.40 2.12
N MET A 37 -4.64 7.74 2.26
CA MET A 37 -4.65 8.45 3.54
C MET A 37 -5.96 8.23 4.31
N ARG A 38 -7.08 8.08 3.60
CA ARG A 38 -8.40 7.82 4.20
C ARG A 38 -8.51 6.43 4.85
N SER A 39 -7.64 5.49 4.49
CA SER A 39 -7.78 4.09 4.84
C SER A 39 -6.84 3.63 5.97
N GLY A 40 -6.17 4.54 6.70
CA GLY A 40 -5.48 4.19 7.96
C GLY A 40 -4.13 4.88 8.17
N THR A 41 -3.20 4.17 8.83
CA THR A 41 -1.86 4.67 9.14
C THR A 41 -1.03 4.87 7.86
N TYR A 42 -0.35 6.00 7.76
CA TYR A 42 0.48 6.36 6.61
C TYR A 42 1.79 6.98 7.07
N THR A 43 2.84 6.82 6.25
CA THR A 43 4.11 7.53 6.43
C THR A 43 4.18 8.70 5.44
N LYS A 44 4.72 9.85 5.89
CA LYS A 44 4.84 11.04 5.03
C LYS A 44 5.64 10.75 3.76
N ASN A 45 6.75 10.02 3.89
CA ASN A 45 7.62 9.69 2.77
C ASN A 45 6.90 8.81 1.73
N PHE A 46 6.09 7.84 2.16
CA PHE A 46 5.34 6.98 1.24
C PHE A 46 4.31 7.77 0.43
N ILE A 47 3.57 8.68 1.06
CA ILE A 47 2.59 9.54 0.37
C ILE A 47 3.27 10.39 -0.71
N ILE A 48 4.40 11.02 -0.37
CA ILE A 48 5.15 11.85 -1.33
C ILE A 48 5.60 11.00 -2.54
N SER A 49 6.14 9.80 -2.29
CA SER A 49 6.51 8.88 -3.36
C SER A 49 5.31 8.47 -4.22
N LEU A 50 4.15 8.21 -3.61
CA LEU A 50 2.94 7.77 -4.31
C LEU A 50 2.36 8.87 -5.22
N VAL A 51 2.47 10.14 -4.84
CA VAL A 51 2.06 11.29 -5.67
C VAL A 51 2.96 11.47 -6.89
N LEU A 52 4.27 11.27 -6.71
CA LEU A 52 5.26 11.48 -7.79
C LEU A 52 5.33 10.30 -8.76
N LEU A 53 5.02 9.08 -8.30
CA LEU A 53 5.19 7.84 -9.07
C LEU A 53 4.43 7.83 -10.42
N PRO A 54 3.15 8.23 -10.52
CA PRO A 54 2.44 8.30 -11.80
C PRO A 54 3.09 9.26 -12.79
N SER A 55 3.61 10.39 -12.30
CA SER A 55 4.25 11.41 -13.14
C SER A 55 5.56 10.89 -13.72
N LEU A 56 6.36 10.18 -12.92
CA LEU A 56 7.61 9.55 -13.38
C LEU A 56 7.33 8.48 -14.45
N VAL A 57 6.35 7.60 -14.20
CA VAL A 57 5.96 6.55 -15.15
C VAL A 57 5.46 7.17 -16.45
N GLN A 58 4.65 8.22 -16.38
CA GLN A 58 4.16 8.91 -17.57
C GLN A 58 5.30 9.48 -18.42
N ILE A 59 6.28 10.16 -17.80
CA ILE A 59 7.42 10.76 -18.53
C ILE A 59 8.19 9.69 -19.28
N ILE A 60 8.46 8.55 -18.63
CA ILE A 60 9.17 7.43 -19.23
C ILE A 60 8.38 6.87 -20.44
N ILE A 61 7.07 6.69 -20.30
CA ILE A 61 6.24 6.12 -21.37
C ILE A 61 6.06 7.09 -22.53
N MET A 62 5.95 8.39 -22.25
CA MET A 62 5.87 9.42 -23.28
C MET A 62 7.18 9.51 -24.07
N MET A 63 8.34 9.32 -23.44
CA MET A 63 9.64 9.27 -24.11
C MET A 63 9.79 8.07 -25.06
N VAL A 64 9.07 6.98 -24.77
CA VAL A 64 9.09 5.74 -25.53
C VAL A 64 8.05 5.74 -26.66
N ASN A 65 7.08 6.65 -26.61
CA ASN A 65 5.97 6.73 -27.56
C ASN A 65 6.51 6.96 -28.98
N GLY A 66 6.46 5.93 -29.83
CA GLY A 66 7.01 5.93 -31.18
C GLY A 66 8.08 4.86 -31.46
N ASN A 67 8.63 4.22 -30.43
CA ASN A 67 9.58 3.10 -30.61
C ASN A 67 9.24 1.92 -29.67
N LEU A 68 8.61 0.89 -30.25
CA LEU A 68 8.21 -0.34 -29.56
C LEU A 68 9.40 -1.01 -28.84
N GLY A 69 10.62 -0.94 -29.40
CA GLY A 69 11.83 -1.52 -28.81
C GLY A 69 12.20 -0.88 -27.48
N THR A 70 12.11 0.45 -27.38
CA THR A 70 12.35 1.18 -26.13
C THR A 70 11.30 0.89 -25.05
N GLY A 71 10.07 0.53 -25.41
CA GLY A 71 9.02 0.19 -24.44
C GLY A 71 9.26 -1.16 -23.80
N VAL A 72 9.61 -2.15 -24.61
CA VAL A 72 10.04 -3.46 -24.10
C VAL A 72 11.30 -3.32 -23.25
N ALA A 73 12.25 -2.46 -23.65
CA ALA A 73 13.47 -2.21 -22.88
C ALA A 73 13.18 -1.57 -21.50
N VAL A 74 12.26 -0.59 -21.43
CA VAL A 74 11.86 0.03 -20.15
C VAL A 74 11.20 -0.98 -19.22
N VAL A 75 10.25 -1.77 -19.73
CA VAL A 75 9.58 -2.82 -18.92
C VAL A 75 10.60 -3.87 -18.45
N GLY A 76 11.54 -4.25 -19.32
CA GLY A 76 12.66 -5.12 -18.98
C GLY A 76 13.56 -4.51 -17.90
N ALA A 77 13.90 -3.23 -18.00
CA ALA A 77 14.69 -2.53 -16.98
C ALA A 77 13.97 -2.44 -15.63
N PHE A 78 12.67 -2.16 -15.62
CA PHE A 78 11.84 -2.19 -14.39
C PHE A 78 11.81 -3.60 -13.76
N SER A 79 11.79 -4.66 -14.56
CA SER A 79 11.84 -6.04 -14.03
C SER A 79 13.16 -6.39 -13.32
N LEU A 80 14.24 -5.67 -13.63
CA LEU A 80 15.54 -5.82 -12.98
C LEU A 80 15.64 -5.04 -11.65
N ILE A 81 14.72 -4.11 -11.39
CA ILE A 81 14.68 -3.37 -10.12
C ILE A 81 14.20 -4.34 -9.03
N ARG A 82 15.16 -4.99 -8.38
CA ARG A 82 14.88 -5.75 -7.16
C ARG A 82 14.55 -4.77 -6.03
N PHE A 83 13.31 -4.79 -5.58
CA PHE A 83 12.93 -4.20 -4.30
C PHE A 83 13.67 -4.96 -3.19
N ARG A 84 14.84 -4.44 -2.80
CA ARG A 84 15.68 -4.98 -1.72
C ARG A 84 15.12 -4.63 -0.32
N SER A 85 14.18 -3.70 -0.26
CA SER A 85 13.46 -3.34 0.95
C SER A 85 12.31 -4.33 1.17
N VAL A 86 12.03 -4.68 2.43
CA VAL A 86 10.81 -5.41 2.80
C VAL A 86 9.64 -4.72 2.10
N PRO A 87 8.94 -5.40 1.17
CA PRO A 87 7.84 -4.77 0.47
C PRO A 87 6.85 -4.33 1.55
N GLY A 88 6.40 -3.09 1.45
CA GLY A 88 5.48 -2.48 2.40
C GLY A 88 4.23 -3.34 2.64
N GLY A 89 3.35 -2.93 3.55
CA GLY A 89 2.11 -3.66 3.80
C GLY A 89 1.37 -4.02 2.49
N SER A 90 0.63 -5.12 2.45
CA SER A 90 -0.06 -5.59 1.23
C SER A 90 -0.84 -4.48 0.50
N LYS A 91 -1.46 -3.58 1.27
CA LYS A 91 -2.14 -2.38 0.79
C LYS A 91 -1.17 -1.40 0.08
N GLU A 92 0.00 -1.11 0.63
CA GLU A 92 0.99 -0.19 0.05
C GLU A 92 1.40 -0.64 -1.35
N ILE A 93 1.64 -1.95 -1.53
CA ILE A 93 2.01 -2.55 -2.81
C ILE A 93 0.87 -2.36 -3.83
N SER A 94 -0.38 -2.63 -3.45
CA SER A 94 -1.53 -2.45 -4.35
C SER A 94 -1.65 -1.01 -4.84
N PHE A 95 -1.42 -0.02 -3.96
CA PHE A 95 -1.45 1.39 -4.35
C PHE A 95 -0.30 1.79 -5.26
N ILE A 96 0.90 1.22 -5.08
CA ILE A 96 2.03 1.43 -6.01
C ILE A 96 1.67 0.95 -7.41
N PHE A 97 1.12 -0.27 -7.54
CA PHE A 97 0.70 -0.80 -8.83
C PHE A 97 -0.42 0.03 -9.47
N PHE A 98 -1.37 0.50 -8.66
CA PHE A 98 -2.44 1.36 -9.12
C PHE A 98 -1.93 2.71 -9.64
N ALA A 99 -1.01 3.36 -8.91
CA ALA A 99 -0.34 4.58 -9.33
C ALA A 99 0.46 4.39 -10.64
N MET A 100 1.14 3.25 -10.78
CA MET A 100 1.85 2.91 -12.02
C MET A 100 0.89 2.70 -13.19
N ALA A 101 -0.22 2.00 -12.99
CA ALA A 101 -1.24 1.79 -14.01
C ALA A 101 -1.87 3.13 -14.47
N ALA A 102 -2.12 4.05 -13.55
CA ALA A 102 -2.59 5.40 -13.89
C ALA A 102 -1.57 6.17 -14.74
N GLY A 103 -0.29 6.13 -14.38
CA GLY A 103 0.79 6.77 -15.16
C GLY A 103 0.99 6.16 -16.56
N LEU A 104 0.79 4.84 -16.70
CA LEU A 104 0.80 4.16 -18.02
C LEU A 104 -0.35 4.62 -18.91
N ALA A 105 -1.56 4.74 -18.35
CA ALA A 105 -2.73 5.18 -19.08
C ALA A 105 -2.62 6.64 -19.55
N THR A 106 -2.10 7.54 -18.71
CA THR A 106 -1.85 8.94 -19.12
C THR A 106 -0.65 9.06 -20.06
N GLY A 107 0.38 8.23 -19.90
CA GLY A 107 1.59 8.25 -20.75
C GLY A 107 1.35 7.83 -22.19
N THR A 108 0.31 7.02 -22.44
CA THR A 108 -0.13 6.62 -23.79
C THR A 108 -1.07 7.64 -24.45
N GLY A 109 -1.38 8.77 -23.79
CA GLY A 109 -2.20 9.85 -24.32
C GLY A 109 -3.70 9.71 -24.08
N TYR A 110 -4.13 8.66 -23.38
CA TYR A 110 -5.54 8.42 -23.06
C TYR A 110 -5.92 9.02 -21.69
N ILE A 111 -5.89 10.34 -21.59
CA ILE A 111 -6.17 11.07 -20.33
C ILE A 111 -7.57 10.73 -19.78
N GLY A 112 -8.60 10.73 -20.64
CA GLY A 112 -9.98 10.44 -20.21
C GLY A 112 -10.17 9.01 -19.69
N TYR A 113 -9.46 8.04 -20.28
CA TYR A 113 -9.47 6.66 -19.81
C TYR A 113 -8.74 6.51 -18.48
N GLY A 114 -7.58 7.17 -18.33
CA GLY A 114 -6.82 7.21 -17.07
C GLY A 114 -7.67 7.73 -15.92
N PHE A 115 -8.39 8.84 -16.13
CA PHE A 115 -9.27 9.42 -15.11
C PHE A 115 -10.44 8.48 -14.74
N ALA A 116 -11.10 7.87 -15.72
CA ALA A 116 -12.19 6.94 -15.48
C ALA A 116 -11.73 5.70 -14.68
N MET A 117 -10.59 5.11 -15.06
CA MET A 117 -10.02 3.96 -14.35
C MET A 117 -9.63 4.31 -12.91
N THR A 118 -9.03 5.49 -12.69
CA THR A 118 -8.69 5.94 -11.34
C THR A 118 -9.93 6.08 -10.47
N ILE A 119 -11.02 6.65 -10.99
CA ILE A 119 -12.28 6.76 -10.23
C ILE A 119 -12.84 5.38 -9.87
N ILE A 120 -12.91 4.46 -10.83
CA ILE A 120 -13.47 3.11 -10.60
C ILE A 120 -12.69 2.37 -9.51
N VAL A 121 -11.36 2.39 -9.57
CA VAL A 121 -10.50 1.69 -8.60
C VAL A 121 -10.55 2.38 -7.23
N CYS A 122 -10.56 3.71 -7.18
CA CYS A 122 -10.75 4.45 -5.91
C CYS A 122 -12.10 4.12 -5.26
N LEU A 123 -13.17 4.01 -6.05
CA LEU A 123 -14.50 3.64 -5.55
C LEU A 123 -14.52 2.20 -5.04
N ALA A 124 -13.94 1.26 -5.79
CA ALA A 124 -13.81 -0.13 -5.36
C ALA A 124 -13.03 -0.23 -4.04
N PHE A 125 -11.93 0.53 -3.92
CA PHE A 125 -11.14 0.57 -2.69
C PHE A 125 -11.93 1.17 -1.52
N TYR A 126 -12.68 2.24 -1.76
CA TYR A 126 -13.55 2.85 -0.74
C TYR A 126 -14.61 1.87 -0.24
N ILE A 127 -15.31 1.19 -1.15
CA ILE A 127 -16.32 0.16 -0.81
C ILE A 127 -15.70 -0.98 -0.01
N LEU A 128 -14.53 -1.47 -0.44
CA LEU A 128 -13.85 -2.58 0.23
C LEU A 128 -13.24 -2.17 1.57
N SER A 129 -12.92 -0.88 1.76
CA SER A 129 -12.47 -0.35 3.04
C SER A 129 -13.60 -0.07 4.03
N HIS A 130 -14.82 0.16 3.52
CA HIS A 130 -16.00 0.45 4.35
C HIS A 130 -16.80 -0.81 4.68
N SER A 131 -16.88 -1.74 3.72
CA SER A 131 -17.31 -3.10 4.01
C SER A 131 -16.21 -3.73 4.87
N SER A 132 -16.56 -4.25 6.05
CA SER A 132 -15.65 -4.97 6.97
C SER A 132 -15.19 -6.32 6.35
N PHE A 133 -14.69 -6.26 5.13
CA PHE A 133 -14.34 -7.42 4.33
C PHE A 133 -12.94 -7.90 4.72
N GLY A 134 -12.90 -8.91 5.57
CA GLY A 134 -11.64 -9.50 6.06
C GLY A 134 -11.13 -8.93 7.38
N GLU A 135 -11.94 -8.19 8.16
CA GLU A 135 -11.59 -7.95 9.56
C GLU A 135 -11.55 -9.28 10.30
N LYS A 136 -10.33 -9.74 10.61
CA LYS A 136 -10.13 -10.57 11.79
C LYS A 136 -10.55 -9.72 12.98
N SER A 137 -11.43 -10.26 13.80
CA SER A 137 -12.03 -9.62 14.97
C SER A 137 -11.08 -8.63 15.63
N ARG A 138 -11.56 -7.40 15.86
CA ARG A 138 -10.90 -6.21 16.46
C ARG A 138 -10.23 -6.46 17.84
N THR A 139 -10.26 -7.71 18.25
CA THR A 139 -10.07 -8.22 19.58
C THR A 139 -8.75 -8.99 19.68
N ASP A 140 -8.21 -9.48 18.55
CA ASP A 140 -6.91 -10.16 18.48
C ASP A 140 -5.76 -9.14 18.58
N LYS A 141 -5.16 -9.02 19.76
CA LYS A 141 -3.97 -8.22 20.02
C LYS A 141 -2.79 -9.13 20.29
N GLN A 142 -1.62 -8.80 19.74
CA GLN A 142 -0.37 -9.44 20.13
C GLN A 142 0.17 -8.77 21.41
N LEU A 143 0.30 -9.55 22.47
CA LEU A 143 0.94 -9.17 23.74
C LEU A 143 2.31 -9.85 23.81
N THR A 144 3.38 -9.04 23.84
CA THR A 144 4.74 -9.54 24.09
C THR A 144 5.10 -9.28 25.54
N VAL A 145 5.37 -10.33 26.30
CA VAL A 145 5.81 -10.26 27.70
C VAL A 145 7.26 -10.74 27.77
N THR A 146 8.12 -9.95 28.41
CA THR A 146 9.52 -10.32 28.66
C THR A 146 9.69 -10.62 30.14
N ILE A 147 10.13 -11.84 30.45
CA ILE A 147 10.23 -12.35 31.82
C ILE A 147 11.67 -12.84 32.08
N PRO A 148 12.29 -12.49 33.20
CA PRO A 148 13.58 -13.05 33.60
C PRO A 148 13.47 -14.57 33.88
N GLU A 149 14.53 -15.32 33.58
CA GLU A 149 14.60 -16.79 33.71
C GLU A 149 14.29 -17.32 35.13
N ASN A 150 14.49 -16.50 36.15
CA ASN A 150 14.30 -16.86 37.57
C ASN A 150 12.83 -16.77 38.05
N LEU A 151 11.87 -16.52 37.16
CA LEU A 151 10.46 -16.40 37.51
C LEU A 151 9.66 -17.54 36.86
N ASP A 152 9.03 -18.37 37.68
CA ASP A 152 8.18 -19.47 37.21
C ASP A 152 6.90 -18.89 36.60
N TYR A 153 6.91 -18.68 35.28
CA TYR A 153 5.92 -17.88 34.54
C TYR A 153 4.64 -18.64 34.20
N THR A 154 4.55 -19.91 34.61
CA THR A 154 3.54 -20.85 34.11
C THR A 154 2.12 -20.50 34.57
N GLU A 155 1.94 -19.94 35.78
CA GLU A 155 0.62 -19.66 36.38
C GLU A 155 0.37 -18.17 36.70
N ILE A 156 1.39 -17.30 36.59
CA ILE A 156 1.33 -15.90 37.07
C ILE A 156 0.30 -15.06 36.32
N PHE A 157 0.03 -15.40 35.05
CA PHE A 157 -0.86 -14.62 34.19
C PHE A 157 -2.24 -15.25 34.03
N ASP A 158 -2.50 -16.44 34.58
CA ASP A 158 -3.75 -17.17 34.38
C ASP A 158 -4.95 -16.41 34.96
N ASP A 159 -4.81 -15.82 36.15
CA ASP A 159 -5.86 -14.99 36.77
C ASP A 159 -6.15 -13.72 35.93
N LEU A 160 -5.12 -13.12 35.34
CA LEU A 160 -5.22 -11.91 34.55
C LEU A 160 -5.83 -12.19 33.17
N PHE A 161 -5.42 -13.30 32.54
CA PHE A 161 -6.00 -13.76 31.29
C PHE A 161 -7.45 -14.22 31.47
N ALA A 162 -7.77 -14.98 32.52
CA ALA A 162 -9.16 -15.37 32.81
C ALA A 162 -10.09 -14.17 32.99
N LYS A 163 -9.60 -13.06 33.57
CA LYS A 163 -10.38 -11.84 33.79
C LYS A 163 -10.51 -10.94 32.54
N TYR A 164 -9.44 -10.81 31.75
CA TYR A 164 -9.36 -9.80 30.69
C TYR A 164 -9.33 -10.35 29.25
N THR A 165 -9.18 -11.66 29.05
CA THR A 165 -9.09 -12.28 27.72
C THR A 165 -10.14 -13.38 27.52
N SER A 166 -10.75 -13.42 26.33
CA SER A 166 -11.69 -14.46 25.92
C SER A 166 -11.01 -15.63 25.21
N ARG A 167 -9.81 -15.42 24.65
CA ARG A 167 -9.00 -16.48 24.01
C ARG A 167 -7.52 -16.10 24.13
N VAL A 168 -6.69 -17.06 24.53
CA VAL A 168 -5.23 -16.88 24.60
C VAL A 168 -4.60 -17.97 23.73
N THR A 169 -3.80 -17.55 22.75
CA THR A 169 -3.01 -18.47 21.93
C THR A 169 -1.55 -18.06 22.03
N GLN A 170 -0.70 -18.93 22.56
CA GLN A 170 0.74 -18.67 22.63
C GLN A 170 1.35 -18.93 21.24
N GLU A 171 1.91 -17.89 20.62
CA GLU A 171 2.45 -18.01 19.25
C GLU A 171 3.94 -18.37 19.25
N ARG A 172 4.72 -17.83 20.19
CA ARG A 172 6.17 -18.01 20.17
C ARG A 172 6.83 -17.75 21.51
N VAL A 173 7.82 -18.57 21.85
CA VAL A 173 8.78 -18.31 22.93
C VAL A 173 10.16 -18.16 22.31
N LYS A 174 10.91 -17.12 22.70
CA LYS A 174 12.29 -16.92 22.28
C LYS A 174 13.12 -16.49 23.49
N THR A 175 14.32 -17.03 23.60
CA THR A 175 15.28 -16.56 24.62
C THR A 175 16.05 -15.34 24.10
N THR A 176 16.21 -14.35 24.97
CA THR A 176 16.82 -13.04 24.74
C THR A 176 17.88 -12.78 25.81
N ASN A 177 18.84 -11.88 25.55
CA ASN A 177 20.00 -11.62 26.43
C ASN A 177 20.79 -12.89 26.81
N LEU A 178 21.34 -13.59 25.82
CA LEU A 178 22.28 -14.72 26.02
C LEU A 178 21.75 -15.87 26.90
N GLY A 179 20.43 -16.02 27.04
CA GLY A 179 19.84 -17.06 27.88
C GLY A 179 19.00 -16.52 29.04
N SER A 180 19.30 -15.30 29.50
CA SER A 180 18.81 -14.79 30.79
C SER A 180 17.35 -14.30 30.82
N MET A 181 16.71 -14.09 29.66
CA MET A 181 15.33 -13.61 29.58
C MET A 181 14.52 -14.38 28.53
N TYR A 182 13.29 -14.73 28.88
CA TYR A 182 12.31 -15.26 27.93
C TYR A 182 11.44 -14.13 27.37
N GLU A 183 11.36 -14.03 26.05
CA GLU A 183 10.38 -13.23 25.31
C GLU A 183 9.25 -14.18 24.87
N ILE A 184 8.06 -14.01 25.45
CA ILE A 184 6.87 -14.80 25.14
C ILE A 184 5.88 -13.91 24.41
N ARG A 185 5.41 -14.37 23.24
CA ARG A 185 4.40 -13.68 22.44
C ARG A 185 3.08 -14.43 22.51
N TYR A 186 2.07 -13.76 23.03
CA TYR A 186 0.69 -14.23 23.08
C TYR A 186 -0.15 -13.48 22.05
N ASN A 187 -1.02 -14.19 21.35
CA ASN A 187 -2.12 -13.61 20.62
C ASN A 187 -3.36 -13.72 21.52
N ILE A 188 -3.80 -12.59 22.04
CA ILE A 188 -4.90 -12.50 22.99
C ILE A 188 -6.12 -11.87 22.33
N THR A 189 -7.25 -12.53 22.44
CA THR A 189 -8.56 -11.97 22.13
C THR A 189 -9.07 -11.34 23.42
N LEU A 190 -9.00 -10.01 23.59
CA LEU A 190 -9.52 -9.32 24.78
C LEU A 190 -11.02 -9.56 24.97
N ARG A 191 -11.51 -9.65 26.20
CA ARG A 191 -12.96 -9.60 26.45
C ARG A 191 -13.39 -8.13 26.38
N ASP A 192 -14.53 -7.85 25.76
CA ASP A 192 -15.07 -6.49 25.72
C ASP A 192 -15.62 -6.16 27.12
N ILE A 193 -14.88 -5.39 27.91
CA ILE A 193 -15.26 -4.98 29.28
C ILE A 193 -15.87 -3.57 29.24
N ALA A 194 -16.54 -3.20 28.15
CA ALA A 194 -17.24 -1.90 28.04
C ALA A 194 -18.56 -1.82 28.86
N LEU A 195 -18.72 -2.65 29.89
CA LEU A 195 -19.88 -2.63 30.80
C LEU A 195 -19.42 -2.90 32.24
N GLU A 196 -18.67 -1.96 32.81
CA GLU A 196 -18.69 -1.66 34.25
C GLU A 196 -18.59 -0.14 34.45
#